data_AF-A0A2N1KNL2-F1
#
_entry.id   AF-A0A2N1KNL2-F1
#
_cell.length_a   1.000
_cell.length_b   1.000
_cell.length_c   1.000
_cell.angle_alpha   90.00
_cell.angle_beta   90.00
_cell.angle_gamma   90.00
#
_symmetry.space_group_name_H-M   'P 1'
#
loop_
_entity.id
_entity.type
_entity.pdbx_description
1 polymer ?
#
loop_
_entity_poly.entity_id
_entity_poly.type
_entity_poly.pdbx_seq_one_letter_code
_entity_poly.pdbx_strand_id
1 'polypeptide(L)'
;MKTSFSQFILTCLTIALLAGCSKDSADNPTPTPTANAKYVLMTDVTKFQSPGYLTAFTSIPTGTVNPITSKALQVKSAFGFRAFGKWFFNRSNAAGDVGLQKYTVANDGSIVDGGFIAGSTQYVIATETSGYYLDETRGTLKIQKFNPTTMQRTGEIDLSSLQKSGVEYQVIGKHTLATKEGKLYAGITYGTKKALGYGDDIYNYIEFAVIDMATDKLDKTIKYEGLKGVGWGSRLIRCGASAMMGPCISTAQHWERALLTLR
;
A
#
# COMPACT_ATOMS: atom_id res chain seq x y z
N MET A 1 -48.14 -2.15 49.56
CA MET A 1 -48.33 -1.09 50.57
C MET A 1 -47.18 -0.10 50.44
N LYS A 2 -47.52 1.18 50.46
CA LYS A 2 -46.63 2.34 50.33
C LYS A 2 -45.96 2.68 51.67
N THR A 3 -44.83 3.41 51.58
CA THR A 3 -44.25 4.38 52.54
C THR A 3 -43.77 3.82 53.89
N SER A 4 -42.76 4.35 54.59
CA SER A 4 -41.67 5.35 54.47
C SER A 4 -41.01 5.36 55.88
N PHE A 5 -40.04 6.25 56.14
CA PHE A 5 -39.36 6.55 57.44
C PHE A 5 -38.22 5.59 57.83
N SER A 6 -37.06 6.01 58.38
CA SER A 6 -36.58 7.22 59.06
C SER A 6 -35.02 7.14 59.04
N GLN A 7 -34.23 8.11 58.57
CA GLN A 7 -33.72 9.34 59.23
C GLN A 7 -32.54 9.13 60.22
N PHE A 8 -31.44 9.89 60.01
CA PHE A 8 -30.43 10.48 60.92
C PHE A 8 -28.96 10.33 60.39
N ILE A 9 -28.33 11.39 59.84
CA ILE A 9 -27.57 12.51 60.46
C ILE A 9 -26.09 12.12 60.75
N LEU A 10 -25.15 12.64 59.93
CA LEU A 10 -24.13 13.69 60.27
C LEU A 10 -22.93 13.09 61.05
N THR A 11 -21.66 13.21 60.64
CA THR A 11 -20.86 14.44 60.74
C THR A 11 -19.45 14.20 60.17
N CYS A 12 -18.85 15.26 59.65
CA CYS A 12 -17.50 15.47 59.11
C CYS A 12 -16.32 14.83 59.86
N LEU A 13 -15.26 14.47 59.11
CA LEU A 13 -13.89 14.84 59.47
C LEU A 13 -12.95 14.81 58.25
N THR A 14 -12.55 15.98 57.76
CA THR A 14 -11.40 16.18 56.88
C THR A 14 -10.28 16.80 57.70
N ILE A 15 -9.15 16.09 57.85
CA ILE A 15 -7.83 16.69 58.08
C ILE A 15 -6.81 15.87 57.28
N ALA A 16 -6.14 16.54 56.36
CA ALA A 16 -4.94 16.08 55.67
C ALA A 16 -3.71 16.27 56.57
N LEU A 17 -2.68 15.42 56.42
CA LEU A 17 -1.28 15.79 56.14
C LEU A 17 -0.35 14.55 56.19
N LEU A 18 0.24 14.25 55.02
CA LEU A 18 1.63 13.87 54.72
C LEU A 18 2.40 12.90 55.67
N ALA A 19 2.76 11.71 55.15
CA ALA A 19 4.15 11.26 54.91
C ALA A 19 4.20 9.74 54.64
N GLY A 20 4.74 9.33 53.49
CA GLY A 20 4.98 7.91 53.20
C GLY A 20 5.28 7.59 51.74
N CYS A 21 6.28 8.24 51.15
CA CYS A 21 6.88 7.76 49.90
C CYS A 21 7.65 6.46 50.18
N SER A 22 7.14 5.31 49.73
CA SER A 22 8.01 4.20 49.32
C SER A 22 8.10 4.19 47.80
N LYS A 23 9.31 4.43 47.30
CA LYS A 23 9.70 4.21 45.91
C LYS A 23 9.49 2.74 45.58
N ASP A 24 8.74 2.44 44.51
CA ASP A 24 9.31 1.75 43.36
C ASP A 24 8.36 1.82 42.15
N SER A 25 9.00 2.00 41.00
CA SER A 25 8.50 2.53 39.75
C SER A 25 7.47 1.64 39.04
N ALA A 26 6.31 2.21 38.72
CA ALA A 26 5.51 1.80 37.56
C ALA A 26 4.68 3.00 37.06
N ASP A 27 5.37 4.09 36.70
CA ASP A 27 4.80 5.03 35.75
C ASP A 27 4.65 4.27 34.42
N ASN A 28 3.46 3.75 34.17
CA ASN A 28 3.01 3.58 32.79
C ASN A 28 2.52 4.95 32.34
N PRO A 29 3.31 5.74 31.58
CA PRO A 29 2.70 6.85 30.88
C PRO A 29 1.73 6.23 29.87
N THR A 30 0.44 6.39 30.14
CA THR A 30 -0.57 6.25 29.08
C THR A 30 -0.16 7.25 28.01
N PRO A 31 0.17 6.84 26.77
CA PRO A 31 0.68 7.78 25.79
C PRO A 31 -0.43 8.77 25.42
N THR A 32 -0.31 9.98 25.95
CA THR A 32 -1.06 11.15 25.51
C THR A 32 -0.73 11.40 24.03
N PRO A 33 -1.72 11.42 23.12
CA PRO A 33 -1.43 11.49 21.69
C PRO A 33 -1.08 12.91 21.29
N THR A 34 0.16 13.20 20.89
CA THR A 34 0.48 14.14 19.79
C THR A 34 1.98 14.19 19.44
N ALA A 35 2.34 13.57 18.32
CA ALA A 35 3.43 13.96 17.42
C ALA A 35 3.20 13.22 16.08
N ASN A 36 2.07 13.53 15.42
CA ASN A 36 1.54 12.71 14.33
C ASN A 36 2.39 12.91 13.06
N ALA A 37 3.38 12.05 12.82
CA ALA A 37 4.07 11.99 11.55
C ALA A 37 3.06 11.90 10.39
N LYS A 38 3.21 12.78 9.39
CA LYS A 38 2.29 12.90 8.24
C LYS A 38 2.91 12.41 6.95
N TYR A 39 4.23 12.32 6.91
CA TYR A 39 4.99 12.03 5.70
C TYR A 39 6.00 10.93 5.99
N VAL A 40 6.20 10.05 5.02
CA VAL A 40 7.27 9.06 5.03
C VAL A 40 8.08 9.28 3.77
N LEU A 41 9.38 9.54 3.94
CA LEU A 41 10.33 9.63 2.86
C LEU A 41 11.01 8.27 2.69
N MET A 42 11.03 7.78 1.46
CA MET A 42 11.85 6.65 1.06
C MET A 42 13.04 7.16 0.27
N THR A 43 14.25 6.89 0.73
CA THR A 43 15.50 7.25 0.04
C THR A 43 16.26 5.98 -0.32
N ASP A 44 16.94 6.00 -1.47
CA ASP A 44 17.93 5.00 -1.86
C ASP A 44 19.35 5.60 -1.79
N VAL A 45 20.38 4.77 -1.65
CA VAL A 45 21.76 5.24 -1.42
C VAL A 45 22.59 5.39 -2.69
N THR A 46 22.18 4.77 -3.79
CA THR A 46 22.98 4.75 -5.03
C THR A 46 22.13 4.83 -6.29
N LYS A 47 21.14 3.94 -6.41
CA LYS A 47 20.30 3.81 -7.59
C LYS A 47 18.97 3.13 -7.25
N PHE A 48 18.07 3.13 -8.22
CA PHE A 48 16.79 2.42 -8.17
C PHE A 48 16.92 0.99 -7.60
N GLN A 49 16.03 0.63 -6.67
CA GLN A 49 15.99 -0.67 -5.97
C GLN A 49 17.22 -0.99 -5.10
N SER A 50 18.10 -0.03 -4.83
CA SER A 50 19.24 -0.20 -3.92
C SER A 50 18.84 -0.12 -2.43
N PRO A 51 19.75 -0.48 -1.50
CA PRO A 51 19.52 -0.26 -0.08
C PRO A 51 19.15 1.19 0.22
N GLY A 52 18.40 1.40 1.28
CA GLY A 52 17.81 2.69 1.56
C GLY A 52 17.22 2.81 2.93
N TYR A 53 16.46 3.88 3.14
CA TYR A 53 15.84 4.22 4.42
C TYR A 53 14.39 4.64 4.22
N LEU A 54 13.56 4.26 5.18
CA LEU A 54 12.20 4.76 5.37
C LEU A 54 12.20 5.64 6.62
N THR A 55 11.86 6.90 6.45
CA THR A 55 11.99 7.90 7.51
C THR A 55 10.74 8.75 7.60
N ALA A 56 10.16 8.83 8.80
CA ALA A 56 8.94 9.58 9.04
C ALA A 56 9.24 11.04 9.42
N PHE A 57 8.36 11.94 8.97
CA PHE A 57 8.42 13.37 9.24
C PHE A 57 7.03 13.90 9.60
N THR A 58 6.99 14.91 10.48
CA THR A 58 5.75 15.60 10.89
C THR A 58 5.25 16.60 9.85
N SER A 59 6.14 17.08 8.97
CA SER A 59 5.88 17.95 7.83
C SER A 59 6.63 17.48 6.58
N ILE A 60 6.25 17.97 5.40
CA ILE A 60 7.06 17.74 4.19
C ILE A 60 8.44 18.32 4.45
N PRO A 61 9.52 17.52 4.37
CA PRO A 61 10.85 18.04 4.61
C PRO A 61 11.26 18.99 3.48
N THR A 62 11.92 20.09 3.82
CA THR A 62 12.41 21.10 2.87
C THR A 62 13.92 21.29 3.01
N GLY A 63 14.57 21.74 1.93
CA GLY A 63 16.03 21.92 1.89
C GLY A 63 16.80 20.60 1.92
N THR A 64 17.99 20.62 2.51
CA THR A 64 18.82 19.42 2.70
C THR A 64 18.20 18.53 3.77
N VAL A 65 17.76 17.34 3.36
CA VAL A 65 17.15 16.36 4.26
C VAL A 65 18.20 15.34 4.68
N ASN A 66 18.36 15.12 5.99
CA ASN A 66 19.07 13.94 6.49
C ASN A 66 18.06 12.80 6.67
N PRO A 67 18.03 11.79 5.78
CA PRO A 67 17.09 10.68 5.89
C PRO A 67 17.50 9.67 6.96
N ILE A 68 18.74 9.70 7.47
CA ILE A 68 19.23 8.72 8.44
C ILE A 68 19.08 9.30 9.84
N THR A 69 17.99 8.93 10.51
CA THR A 69 17.71 9.27 11.91
C THR A 69 17.78 8.03 12.78
N SER A 70 17.80 8.19 14.11
CA SER A 70 17.71 7.06 15.05
C SER A 70 16.40 6.26 14.95
N LYS A 71 15.40 6.78 14.21
CA LYS A 71 14.08 6.17 13.99
C LYS A 71 13.89 5.70 12.54
N ALA A 72 14.87 5.90 11.68
CA ALA A 72 14.81 5.46 10.30
C ALA A 72 14.88 3.93 10.23
N LEU A 73 14.03 3.33 9.40
CA LEU A 73 14.11 1.91 9.09
C LEU A 73 14.98 1.72 7.86
N GLN A 74 16.08 0.99 8.02
CA GLN A 74 16.90 0.56 6.88
C GLN A 74 16.18 -0.55 6.11
N VAL A 75 16.19 -0.47 4.79
CA VAL A 75 15.66 -1.49 3.88
C VAL A 75 16.73 -1.92 2.89
N LYS A 76 16.77 -3.21 2.53
CA LYS A 76 17.69 -3.69 1.49
C LYS A 76 17.30 -3.27 0.07
N SER A 77 16.03 -2.93 -0.15
CA SER A 77 15.56 -2.43 -1.44
C SER A 77 14.46 -1.37 -1.24
N ALA A 78 14.81 -0.12 -1.56
CA ALA A 78 13.90 1.02 -1.52
C ALA A 78 13.12 1.14 -2.84
N PHE A 79 12.04 0.37 -3.00
CA PHE A 79 11.21 0.40 -4.21
C PHE A 79 9.78 -0.14 -3.99
N GLY A 80 8.82 0.44 -4.72
CA GLY A 80 7.44 -0.08 -4.74
C GLY A 80 6.55 0.47 -3.62
N PHE A 81 6.91 1.64 -3.10
CA PHE A 81 6.27 2.35 -1.99
C PHE A 81 4.89 2.94 -2.36
N ARG A 82 3.84 2.61 -1.60
CA ARG A 82 2.48 3.20 -1.74
C ARG A 82 1.84 3.42 -0.37
N ALA A 83 1.21 4.57 -0.17
CA ALA A 83 0.44 4.87 1.04
C ALA A 83 -1.06 4.55 0.86
N PHE A 84 -1.73 4.17 1.94
CA PHE A 84 -3.18 4.02 2.05
C PHE A 84 -3.62 4.34 3.48
N GLY A 85 -4.29 5.48 3.67
CA GLY A 85 -4.69 5.94 5.00
C GLY A 85 -3.48 6.06 5.93
N LYS A 86 -3.54 5.37 7.08
CA LYS A 86 -2.46 5.30 8.08
C LYS A 86 -1.36 4.27 7.77
N TRP A 87 -1.54 3.48 6.73
CA TRP A 87 -0.58 2.45 6.32
C TRP A 87 0.23 2.91 5.12
N PHE A 88 1.39 2.32 4.99
CA PHE A 88 2.08 2.29 3.73
C PHE A 88 2.64 0.90 3.47
N PHE A 89 2.89 0.64 2.20
CA PHE A 89 3.21 -0.67 1.69
C PHE A 89 4.44 -0.60 0.81
N ASN A 90 5.20 -1.70 0.79
CA ASN A 90 6.40 -1.83 -0.02
C ASN A 90 6.40 -3.18 -0.75
N ARG A 91 7.13 -3.26 -1.88
CA ARG A 91 7.26 -4.50 -2.68
C ARG A 91 8.36 -5.46 -2.18
N SER A 92 8.90 -5.15 -1.01
CA SER A 92 9.84 -5.99 -0.30
C SER A 92 9.74 -5.71 1.20
N ASN A 93 10.06 -6.73 2.00
CA ASN A 93 10.31 -6.51 3.42
C ASN A 93 11.66 -5.81 3.64
N ALA A 94 11.96 -5.44 4.90
CA ALA A 94 13.22 -4.77 5.23
C ALA A 94 14.46 -5.63 4.88
N ALA A 95 14.34 -6.97 4.98
CA ALA A 95 15.40 -7.92 4.64
C ALA A 95 15.65 -8.08 3.13
N GLY A 96 14.76 -7.56 2.28
CA GLY A 96 14.85 -7.58 0.83
C GLY A 96 14.04 -8.70 0.15
N ASP A 97 13.27 -9.49 0.91
CA ASP A 97 12.45 -10.55 0.34
C ASP A 97 11.31 -9.95 -0.48
N VAL A 98 11.08 -10.50 -1.68
CA VAL A 98 10.02 -10.05 -2.59
C VAL A 98 8.66 -10.37 -2.00
N GLY A 99 7.81 -9.35 -1.89
CA GLY A 99 6.46 -9.52 -1.39
C GLY A 99 5.78 -8.19 -1.04
N LEU A 100 4.61 -8.26 -0.44
CA LEU A 100 3.86 -7.11 0.01
C LEU A 100 4.07 -6.93 1.50
N GLN A 101 4.88 -5.94 1.85
CA GLN A 101 5.12 -5.54 3.22
C GLN A 101 4.20 -4.40 3.60
N LYS A 102 3.55 -4.48 4.76
CA LYS A 102 2.80 -3.37 5.37
C LYS A 102 3.60 -2.74 6.48
N TYR A 103 3.52 -1.42 6.59
CA TYR A 103 4.12 -0.64 7.65
C TYR A 103 3.15 0.40 8.20
N THR A 104 3.42 0.83 9.42
CA THR A 104 2.80 2.00 10.08
C THR A 104 3.88 2.88 10.68
N VAL A 105 3.50 4.09 11.11
CA VAL A 105 4.39 4.96 11.88
C VAL A 105 3.87 5.02 13.32
N ALA A 106 4.73 4.69 14.29
CA ALA A 106 4.42 4.80 15.70
C ALA A 106 4.44 6.26 16.18
N ASN A 107 3.93 6.50 17.39
CA ASN A 107 3.86 7.83 17.98
C ASN A 107 5.24 8.50 18.15
N ASP A 108 6.31 7.71 18.28
CA ASP A 108 7.69 8.20 18.40
C ASP A 108 8.39 8.43 17.04
N GLY A 109 7.65 8.27 15.93
CA GLY A 109 8.16 8.41 14.57
C GLY A 109 8.88 7.18 14.02
N SER A 110 8.99 6.07 14.79
CA SER A 110 9.55 4.82 14.27
C SER A 110 8.62 4.15 13.25
N ILE A 111 9.22 3.46 12.28
CA ILE A 111 8.48 2.62 11.34
C ILE A 111 8.25 1.24 11.96
N VAL A 112 7.00 0.79 11.97
CA VAL A 112 6.59 -0.48 12.60
C VAL A 112 6.04 -1.43 11.54
N ASP A 113 6.48 -2.69 11.59
CA ASP A 113 5.99 -3.80 10.76
C ASP A 113 4.50 -4.09 11.06
N GLY A 114 3.69 -4.17 10.01
CA GLY A 114 2.27 -4.52 10.08
C GLY A 114 1.90 -5.87 9.45
N GLY A 115 2.88 -6.65 8.98
CA GLY A 115 2.71 -7.95 8.34
C GLY A 115 3.22 -8.01 6.89
N PHE A 116 3.50 -9.22 6.43
CA PHE A 116 4.14 -9.50 5.15
C PHE A 116 3.42 -10.63 4.39
N ILE A 117 3.22 -10.44 3.08
CA ILE A 117 2.77 -11.49 2.15
C ILE A 117 3.88 -11.75 1.13
N ALA A 118 4.51 -12.91 1.19
CA ALA A 118 5.58 -13.28 0.26
C ALA A 118 5.07 -13.38 -1.20
N GLY A 119 5.96 -13.14 -2.17
CA GLY A 119 5.72 -13.40 -3.59
C GLY A 119 4.93 -12.33 -4.34
N SER A 120 4.31 -11.37 -3.65
CA SER A 120 3.60 -10.25 -4.29
C SER A 120 4.54 -9.34 -5.10
N THR A 121 4.37 -9.28 -6.42
CA THR A 121 5.16 -8.43 -7.34
C THR A 121 4.45 -7.12 -7.72
N GLN A 122 3.13 -7.03 -7.55
CA GLN A 122 2.30 -5.82 -7.71
C GLN A 122 1.10 -5.91 -6.77
N TYR A 123 0.60 -4.76 -6.29
CA TYR A 123 -0.61 -4.74 -5.44
C TYR A 123 -1.42 -3.45 -5.59
N VAL A 124 -2.69 -3.50 -5.20
CA VAL A 124 -3.55 -2.34 -4.98
C VAL A 124 -4.39 -2.55 -3.72
N ILE A 125 -4.53 -1.50 -2.92
CA ILE A 125 -5.43 -1.47 -1.77
C ILE A 125 -6.75 -0.84 -2.22
N ALA A 126 -7.84 -1.59 -2.15
CA ALA A 126 -9.17 -1.12 -2.54
C ALA A 126 -9.88 -0.45 -1.34
N THR A 127 -9.88 -1.14 -0.21
CA THR A 127 -10.43 -0.69 1.08
C THR A 127 -9.53 -1.17 2.22
N GLU A 128 -9.88 -0.85 3.47
CA GLU A 128 -9.13 -1.35 4.64
C GLU A 128 -9.17 -2.88 4.77
N THR A 129 -10.17 -3.54 4.19
CA THR A 129 -10.43 -4.98 4.32
C THR A 129 -10.35 -5.74 3.00
N SER A 130 -10.12 -5.05 1.88
CA SER A 130 -9.99 -5.65 0.55
C SER A 130 -8.82 -5.06 -0.22
N GLY A 131 -7.96 -5.93 -0.73
CA GLY A 131 -6.88 -5.59 -1.62
C GLY A 131 -6.61 -6.73 -2.60
N TYR A 132 -5.86 -6.40 -3.65
CA TYR A 132 -5.51 -7.32 -4.72
C TYR A 132 -4.00 -7.27 -4.97
N TYR A 133 -3.41 -8.41 -5.30
CA TYR A 133 -1.99 -8.48 -5.65
C TYR A 133 -1.70 -9.55 -6.69
N LEU A 134 -0.62 -9.37 -7.42
CA LEU A 134 -0.07 -10.36 -8.34
C LEU A 134 0.99 -11.18 -7.60
N ASP A 135 0.83 -12.50 -7.63
CA ASP A 135 1.85 -13.48 -7.26
C ASP A 135 1.95 -14.49 -8.41
N GLU A 136 2.98 -14.32 -9.23
CA GLU A 136 3.17 -15.12 -10.44
C GLU A 136 3.46 -16.59 -10.14
N THR A 137 3.93 -16.92 -8.93
CA THR A 137 4.14 -18.31 -8.49
C THR A 137 2.81 -19.05 -8.31
N ARG A 138 1.71 -18.31 -8.14
CA ARG A 138 0.35 -18.84 -8.05
C ARG A 138 -0.39 -18.86 -9.38
N GLY A 139 0.20 -18.31 -10.44
CA GLY A 139 -0.37 -18.27 -11.79
C GLY A 139 -0.34 -16.86 -12.36
N THR A 140 0.14 -16.73 -13.59
CA THR A 140 0.30 -15.41 -14.25
C THR A 140 -1.03 -14.78 -14.68
N LEU A 141 -2.10 -15.58 -14.80
CA LEU A 141 -3.46 -15.12 -15.09
C LEU A 141 -4.37 -15.14 -13.85
N LYS A 142 -3.78 -15.12 -12.65
CA LYS A 142 -4.52 -15.09 -11.39
C LYS A 142 -4.16 -13.85 -10.59
N ILE A 143 -5.19 -13.15 -10.12
CA ILE A 143 -5.03 -12.05 -9.17
C ILE A 143 -5.44 -12.54 -7.78
N GLN A 144 -4.52 -12.43 -6.83
CA GLN A 144 -4.76 -12.85 -5.47
C GLN A 144 -5.52 -11.76 -4.71
N LYS A 145 -6.38 -12.17 -3.77
CA LYS A 145 -7.13 -11.28 -2.87
C LYS A 145 -6.53 -11.36 -1.48
N PHE A 146 -6.51 -10.24 -0.76
CA PHE A 146 -6.10 -10.22 0.64
C PHE A 146 -6.87 -9.19 1.45
N ASN A 147 -6.81 -9.32 2.77
CA ASN A 147 -7.30 -8.32 3.71
C ASN A 147 -6.11 -7.45 4.19
N PRO A 148 -6.04 -6.16 3.82
CA PRO A 148 -4.94 -5.28 4.21
C PRO A 148 -4.81 -5.05 5.73
N THR A 149 -5.92 -5.14 6.47
CA THR A 149 -5.91 -5.04 7.94
C THR A 149 -5.15 -6.22 8.57
N THR A 150 -5.42 -7.45 8.13
CA THR A 150 -4.84 -8.66 8.74
C THR A 150 -3.62 -9.20 7.99
N MET A 151 -3.33 -8.68 6.80
CA MET A 151 -2.30 -9.19 5.89
C MET A 151 -2.48 -10.68 5.53
N GLN A 152 -3.72 -11.15 5.51
CA GLN A 152 -4.05 -12.54 5.14
C GLN A 152 -4.63 -12.62 3.74
N ARG A 153 -4.20 -13.60 2.97
CA ARG A 153 -4.81 -13.95 1.68
C ARG A 153 -6.25 -14.43 1.91
N THR A 154 -7.19 -13.91 1.13
CA THR A 154 -8.62 -14.21 1.26
C THR A 154 -9.20 -14.95 0.07
N GLY A 155 -8.44 -15.12 -1.02
CA GLY A 155 -8.89 -15.83 -2.21
C GLY A 155 -8.09 -15.46 -3.45
N GLU A 156 -8.66 -15.76 -4.62
CA GLU A 156 -8.13 -15.38 -5.93
C GLU A 156 -9.25 -15.16 -6.94
N ILE A 157 -8.92 -14.40 -7.99
CA ILE A 157 -9.69 -14.24 -9.22
C ILE A 157 -8.93 -14.97 -10.31
N ASP A 158 -9.57 -15.97 -10.90
CA ASP A 158 -9.02 -16.73 -12.03
C ASP A 158 -9.46 -16.08 -13.36
N LEU A 159 -8.48 -15.63 -14.14
CA LEU A 159 -8.68 -15.00 -15.44
C LEU A 159 -8.06 -15.84 -16.57
N SER A 160 -7.89 -17.15 -16.34
CA SER A 160 -7.33 -18.07 -17.34
C SER A 160 -8.13 -18.12 -18.64
N SER A 161 -9.40 -17.71 -18.62
CA SER A 161 -10.22 -17.53 -19.82
C SER A 161 -9.68 -16.46 -20.79
N LEU A 162 -8.78 -15.58 -20.33
CA LEU A 162 -8.10 -14.56 -21.13
C LEU A 162 -6.79 -15.06 -21.76
N GLN A 163 -6.41 -16.32 -21.52
CA GLN A 163 -5.20 -16.89 -22.12
C GLN A 163 -5.26 -16.81 -23.64
N LYS A 164 -4.20 -16.28 -24.24
CA LYS A 164 -4.04 -16.19 -25.70
C LYS A 164 -3.08 -17.25 -26.19
N SER A 165 -3.49 -18.03 -27.18
CA SER A 165 -2.63 -19.03 -27.83
C SER A 165 -1.50 -18.36 -28.60
N GLY A 166 -0.32 -18.97 -28.61
CA GLY A 166 0.85 -18.46 -29.35
C GLY A 166 1.57 -17.28 -28.69
N VAL A 167 1.16 -16.87 -27.48
CA VAL A 167 1.91 -15.90 -26.66
C VAL A 167 2.83 -16.66 -25.70
N GLU A 168 4.12 -16.37 -25.76
CA GLU A 168 5.14 -17.05 -24.96
C GLU A 168 5.04 -16.71 -23.46
N TYR A 169 4.79 -15.44 -23.15
CA TYR A 169 4.62 -14.94 -21.79
C TYR A 169 3.43 -13.99 -21.72
N GLN A 170 2.45 -14.35 -20.92
CA GLN A 170 1.26 -13.55 -20.64
C GLN A 170 1.05 -13.45 -19.14
N VAL A 171 0.84 -12.23 -18.64
CA VAL A 171 0.62 -11.97 -17.22
C VAL A 171 -0.39 -10.84 -17.03
N ILE A 172 -1.26 -11.00 -16.04
CA ILE A 172 -2.25 -9.98 -15.67
C ILE A 172 -1.78 -9.27 -14.41
N GLY A 173 -1.93 -7.95 -14.40
CA GLY A 173 -1.62 -7.11 -13.25
C GLY A 173 -0.14 -6.79 -13.07
N LYS A 174 0.77 -7.22 -13.95
CA LYS A 174 2.22 -6.97 -13.78
C LYS A 174 2.53 -5.48 -13.65
N HIS A 175 2.06 -4.70 -14.61
CA HIS A 175 2.36 -3.26 -14.67
C HIS A 175 1.29 -2.40 -14.01
N THR A 176 0.01 -2.79 -14.12
CA THR A 176 -1.10 -2.01 -13.57
C THR A 176 -2.09 -2.89 -12.81
N LEU A 177 -2.33 -2.53 -11.55
CA LEU A 177 -3.53 -2.87 -10.79
C LEU A 177 -4.11 -1.57 -10.25
N ALA A 178 -5.39 -1.33 -10.47
CA ALA A 178 -6.06 -0.14 -9.98
C ALA A 178 -7.56 -0.36 -9.80
N THR A 179 -8.18 0.41 -8.90
CA THR A 179 -9.60 0.30 -8.59
C THR A 179 -10.31 1.61 -8.82
N LYS A 180 -11.47 1.58 -9.47
CA LYS A 180 -12.36 2.74 -9.67
C LYS A 180 -13.79 2.25 -9.79
N GLU A 181 -14.73 2.92 -9.12
CA GLU A 181 -16.19 2.69 -9.29
C GLU A 181 -16.62 1.23 -9.14
N GLY A 182 -16.09 0.53 -8.13
CA GLY A 182 -16.42 -0.88 -7.88
C GLY A 182 -15.81 -1.88 -8.88
N LYS A 183 -14.92 -1.41 -9.76
CA LYS A 183 -14.19 -2.24 -10.72
C LYS A 183 -12.69 -2.28 -10.41
N LEU A 184 -12.10 -3.45 -10.62
CA LEU A 184 -10.67 -3.68 -10.64
C LEU A 184 -10.20 -3.70 -12.11
N TYR A 185 -9.24 -2.85 -12.42
CA TYR A 185 -8.57 -2.77 -13.71
C TYR A 185 -7.20 -3.42 -13.57
N ALA A 186 -7.00 -4.50 -14.32
CA ALA A 186 -5.74 -5.23 -14.35
C ALA A 186 -5.18 -5.25 -15.76
N GLY A 187 -4.00 -4.65 -15.96
CA GLY A 187 -3.35 -4.63 -17.27
C GLY A 187 -2.94 -6.04 -17.70
N ILE A 188 -3.20 -6.39 -18.95
CA ILE A 188 -2.77 -7.66 -19.55
C ILE A 188 -1.49 -7.39 -20.33
N THR A 189 -0.42 -8.06 -19.95
CA THR A 189 0.89 -7.95 -20.60
C THR A 189 1.11 -9.17 -21.45
N TYR A 190 1.51 -8.94 -22.70
CA TYR A 190 1.89 -9.97 -23.66
C TYR A 190 3.34 -9.68 -24.09
N GLY A 191 4.27 -10.52 -23.66
CA GLY A 191 5.70 -10.32 -23.89
C GLY A 191 6.42 -11.64 -24.16
N THR A 192 7.73 -11.61 -23.94
CA THR A 192 8.61 -12.78 -24.03
C THR A 192 9.05 -13.22 -22.64
N LYS A 193 9.58 -14.44 -22.51
CA LYS A 193 10.17 -14.87 -21.24
C LYS A 193 11.51 -14.18 -20.95
N LYS A 194 12.13 -13.54 -21.95
CA LYS A 194 13.43 -12.87 -21.81
C LYS A 194 13.33 -11.61 -20.95
N ALA A 195 12.32 -10.76 -21.17
CA ALA A 195 12.15 -9.53 -20.39
C ALA A 195 10.89 -9.55 -19.50
N LEU A 196 10.14 -10.65 -19.48
CA LEU A 196 9.00 -10.87 -18.59
C LEU A 196 7.95 -9.75 -18.67
N GLY A 197 7.75 -9.22 -19.88
CA GLY A 197 6.80 -8.16 -20.14
C GLY A 197 7.36 -6.75 -19.95
N TYR A 198 8.64 -6.57 -19.59
CA TYR A 198 9.27 -5.26 -19.43
C TYR A 198 9.96 -4.80 -20.73
N GLY A 199 9.24 -4.05 -21.56
CA GLY A 199 9.79 -3.44 -22.77
C GLY A 199 9.90 -4.40 -23.97
N ASP A 200 9.32 -5.59 -23.85
CA ASP A 200 9.27 -6.63 -24.89
C ASP A 200 7.84 -6.95 -25.34
N ASP A 201 6.94 -5.97 -25.25
CA ASP A 201 5.55 -6.12 -25.67
C ASP A 201 5.45 -6.53 -27.16
N ILE A 202 4.79 -7.66 -27.41
CA ILE A 202 4.68 -8.23 -28.76
C ILE A 202 3.51 -7.64 -29.56
N TYR A 203 2.61 -6.91 -28.89
CA TYR A 203 1.48 -6.22 -29.53
C TYR A 203 1.61 -4.70 -29.45
N ASN A 204 0.94 -3.99 -30.37
CA ASN A 204 0.89 -2.52 -30.43
C ASN A 204 -0.39 -1.96 -29.81
N TYR A 205 -0.81 -2.53 -28.68
CA TYR A 205 -1.91 -2.04 -27.87
C TYR A 205 -1.63 -2.35 -26.41
N ILE A 206 -2.30 -1.60 -25.53
CA ILE A 206 -2.46 -1.98 -24.12
C ILE A 206 -3.86 -2.52 -23.91
N GLU A 207 -3.98 -3.60 -23.15
CA GLU A 207 -5.25 -4.24 -22.83
C GLU A 207 -5.44 -4.31 -21.32
N PHE A 208 -6.67 -4.14 -20.86
CA PHE A 208 -7.04 -4.32 -19.46
C PHE A 208 -8.19 -5.31 -19.34
N ALA A 209 -8.09 -6.19 -18.35
CA ALA A 209 -9.25 -6.87 -17.79
C ALA A 209 -9.98 -5.91 -16.85
N VAL A 210 -11.29 -5.76 -17.05
CA VAL A 210 -12.20 -5.03 -16.16
C VAL A 210 -12.98 -6.07 -15.36
N ILE A 211 -12.80 -6.07 -14.05
CA ILE A 211 -13.32 -7.09 -13.15
C ILE A 211 -14.28 -6.42 -12.17
N ASP A 212 -15.44 -7.02 -11.99
CA ASP A 212 -16.41 -6.58 -11.00
C ASP A 212 -15.97 -7.00 -9.60
N MET A 213 -15.78 -6.03 -8.69
CA MET A 213 -15.23 -6.33 -7.36
C MET A 213 -16.24 -6.93 -6.39
N ALA A 214 -17.54 -6.85 -6.68
CA ALA A 214 -18.58 -7.45 -5.85
C ALA A 214 -18.75 -8.94 -6.16
N THR A 215 -18.59 -9.31 -7.43
CA THR A 215 -18.78 -10.69 -7.91
C THR A 215 -17.50 -11.44 -8.20
N ASP A 216 -16.35 -10.75 -8.21
CA ASP A 216 -15.04 -11.28 -8.61
C ASP A 216 -15.01 -11.83 -10.06
N LYS A 217 -15.95 -11.41 -10.90
CA LYS A 217 -16.07 -11.88 -12.29
C LYS A 217 -15.49 -10.88 -13.28
N LEU A 218 -14.87 -11.40 -14.34
CA LEU A 218 -14.53 -10.62 -15.51
C LEU A 218 -15.82 -10.04 -16.12
N ASP A 219 -15.84 -8.72 -16.29
CA ASP A 219 -16.92 -8.00 -16.95
C ASP A 219 -16.63 -7.93 -18.46
N LYS A 220 -15.47 -7.37 -18.82
CA LYS A 220 -15.00 -7.22 -20.20
C LYS A 220 -13.49 -6.98 -20.26
N THR A 221 -12.94 -6.95 -21.47
CA THR A 221 -11.63 -6.35 -21.72
C THR A 221 -11.77 -5.01 -22.45
N ILE A 222 -10.82 -4.11 -22.23
CA ILE A 222 -10.71 -2.83 -22.95
C ILE A 222 -9.33 -2.72 -23.57
N LYS A 223 -9.25 -2.18 -24.78
CA LYS A 223 -8.01 -2.07 -25.56
C LYS A 223 -7.78 -0.63 -25.99
N TYR A 224 -6.53 -0.21 -25.97
CA TYR A 224 -6.09 1.07 -26.50
C TYR A 224 -4.96 0.83 -27.49
N GLU A 225 -5.27 1.04 -28.77
CA GLU A 225 -4.36 0.84 -29.89
C GLU A 225 -3.26 1.90 -29.95
N GLY A 226 -2.14 1.56 -30.58
CA GLY A 226 -1.02 2.48 -30.82
C GLY A 226 -0.15 2.73 -29.58
N LEU A 227 -0.39 2.01 -28.48
CA LEU A 227 0.38 2.11 -27.24
C LEU A 227 1.17 0.81 -27.01
N LYS A 228 2.46 0.96 -26.65
CA LYS A 228 3.35 -0.12 -26.19
C LYS A 228 4.01 0.28 -24.89
N GLY A 229 4.48 -0.68 -24.11
CA GLY A 229 5.30 -0.40 -22.95
C GLY A 229 4.51 0.30 -21.87
N VAL A 230 3.66 -0.45 -21.17
CA VAL A 230 3.22 -0.02 -19.84
C VAL A 230 4.46 -0.17 -18.96
N GLY A 231 5.22 0.92 -18.76
CA GLY A 231 6.50 0.89 -18.05
C GLY A 231 6.42 0.35 -16.63
N TRP A 232 7.54 0.39 -15.90
CA TRP A 232 7.67 -0.18 -14.55
C TRP A 232 6.64 0.40 -13.56
N GLY A 233 5.51 -0.29 -13.39
CA GLY A 233 4.49 0.04 -12.40
C GLY A 233 3.76 1.36 -12.66
N SER A 234 2.97 1.45 -13.74
CA SER A 234 2.06 2.59 -13.93
C SER A 234 1.02 2.65 -12.80
N ARG A 235 0.98 3.79 -12.12
CA ARG A 235 -0.09 4.14 -11.18
C ARG A 235 -1.25 4.75 -11.99
N LEU A 236 -2.49 4.41 -11.63
CA LEU A 236 -3.58 5.36 -11.84
C LEU A 236 -3.42 6.44 -10.76
N ILE A 237 -3.00 7.65 -11.17
CA ILE A 237 -2.96 8.80 -10.27
C ILE A 237 -4.41 9.19 -9.99
N ARG A 238 -4.82 9.07 -8.73
CA ARG A 238 -6.07 9.67 -8.25
C ARG A 238 -5.88 11.18 -8.37
N CYS A 239 -6.63 11.83 -9.26
CA CYS A 239 -6.60 13.28 -9.42
C CYS A 239 -6.92 13.92 -8.05
N GLY A 240 -5.94 14.57 -7.43
CA GLY A 240 -6.04 15.16 -6.09
C GLY A 240 -4.84 14.94 -5.16
N ALA A 241 -3.94 13.98 -5.44
CA ALA A 241 -2.71 13.81 -4.68
C ALA A 241 -1.51 14.35 -5.48
N SER A 242 -1.08 15.57 -5.16
CA SER A 242 0.11 16.19 -5.74
C SER A 242 1.36 15.42 -5.27
N ALA A 243 1.83 14.48 -6.08
CA ALA A 243 3.19 13.96 -5.98
C ALA A 243 4.01 14.69 -7.05
N MET A 244 4.79 15.69 -6.63
CA MET A 244 5.81 16.31 -7.47
C MET A 244 6.88 15.26 -7.79
N MET A 245 6.73 14.57 -8.91
CA MET A 245 7.82 13.85 -9.56
C MET A 245 8.17 14.62 -10.84
N GLY A 246 9.41 15.11 -10.90
CA GLY A 246 10.05 15.59 -12.13
C GLY A 246 10.13 14.48 -13.19
N PRO A 247 10.60 14.82 -14.39
CA PRO A 247 9.95 14.50 -15.66
C PRO A 247 9.91 12.99 -15.97
N CYS A 248 8.78 12.34 -15.69
CA CYS A 248 8.36 11.14 -16.42
C CYS A 248 7.75 11.55 -17.77
N ILE A 249 8.58 12.08 -18.68
CA ILE A 249 8.18 12.50 -20.03
C ILE A 249 8.11 11.27 -20.94
N SER A 250 6.89 10.74 -21.12
CA SER A 250 6.27 10.38 -22.41
C SER A 250 5.06 9.47 -22.19
N THR A 251 5.14 8.56 -21.20
CA THR A 251 4.05 7.63 -20.87
C THR A 251 2.93 8.32 -20.08
N ALA A 252 3.25 9.19 -19.13
CA ALA A 252 2.25 9.90 -18.30
C ALA A 252 1.23 10.73 -19.10
N GLN A 253 1.66 11.38 -20.20
CA GLN A 253 0.77 12.19 -21.06
C GLN A 253 -0.22 11.35 -21.88
N HIS A 254 0.10 10.10 -22.20
CA HIS A 254 -0.83 9.21 -22.90
C HIS A 254 -1.90 8.64 -21.95
N TRP A 255 -1.61 8.54 -20.65
CA TRP A 255 -2.55 8.09 -19.62
C TRP A 255 -3.66 9.09 -19.33
N GLU A 256 -3.39 10.40 -19.32
CA GLU A 256 -4.43 11.42 -19.14
C GLU A 256 -5.50 11.33 -20.24
N ARG A 257 -5.11 11.07 -21.50
CA ARG A 257 -6.07 10.90 -22.61
C ARG A 257 -6.91 9.63 -22.50
N ALA A 258 -6.32 8.51 -22.06
CA ALA A 258 -7.02 7.24 -21.89
C ALA A 258 -8.03 7.25 -20.72
N LEU A 259 -7.79 8.08 -19.69
CA LEU A 259 -8.69 8.22 -18.54
C LEU A 259 -9.72 9.35 -18.70
N LEU A 260 -9.42 10.40 -19.48
CA LEU A 260 -10.39 11.44 -19.85
C LEU A 260 -11.52 10.90 -20.73
N THR A 261 -11.30 9.77 -21.41
CA THR A 261 -12.31 9.03 -22.18
C THR A 261 -13.12 8.04 -21.34
N LEU A 262 -12.85 7.90 -20.03
CA LEU A 262 -13.71 7.17 -19.09
C LEU A 262 -14.78 8.10 -18.44
N ARG A 263 -15.30 9.05 -19.22
CA ARG A 263 -16.51 9.82 -18.89
C ARG A 263 -17.71 9.19 -19.60
#